data_AF-W2VAW6-F1
#
_entry.id   AF-W2VAW6-F1
#
_cell.length_a   1.000
_cell.length_b   1.000
_cell.length_c   1.000
_cell.angle_alpha   90.00
_cell.angle_beta   90.00
_cell.angle_gamma   90.00
#
_symmetry.space_group_name_H-M   'P 1'
#
loop_
_entity.id
_entity.type
_entity.pdbx_description
1 polymer ?
#
loop_
_entity_poly.entity_id
_entity_poly.type
_entity_poly.pdbx_seq_one_letter_code
_entity_poly.pdbx_strand_id
1 'polypeptide(L)'
;MIGIFIALIILYLGVILFVGTTFVKISLFAMDKLAVFIASWYYTHHYFSIKFSSGYAVYFWDILAAIAAVVLYSVLFKLIHDKFVLIGKILNLAISFFSSMTVYCILVHGFITNEKSYFLPLLNNDLANQVVNYIIISIISLVVWKRREDYLIEMDK
;
A
#
# COMPACT_ATOMS: atom_id res chain seq x y z
N MET A 1 23.35 -35.86 6.06
CA MET A 1 23.63 -34.81 5.04
C MET A 1 22.38 -34.44 4.24
N ILE A 2 21.71 -35.39 3.58
CA ILE A 2 20.48 -35.15 2.78
C ILE A 2 19.33 -34.55 3.61
N GLY A 3 19.06 -35.08 4.81
CA GLY A 3 17.99 -34.56 5.68
C GLY A 3 18.19 -33.11 6.14
N ILE A 4 19.44 -32.70 6.38
CA ILE A 4 19.79 -31.30 6.71
C ILE A 4 19.55 -30.40 5.49
N PHE A 5 19.92 -30.87 4.31
CA PHE A 5 19.72 -30.13 3.06
C PHE A 5 18.22 -29.89 2.76
N ILE A 6 17.39 -30.92 2.93
CA ILE A 6 15.92 -30.81 2.79
C ILE A 6 15.34 -29.84 3.83
N ALA A 7 15.78 -29.92 5.09
CA ALA A 7 15.33 -29.01 6.14
C ALA A 7 15.69 -27.55 5.83
N LEU A 8 16.89 -27.28 5.29
CA LEU A 8 17.30 -25.94 4.87
C LEU A 8 16.47 -25.41 3.70
N ILE A 9 16.09 -26.25 2.74
CA ILE A 9 15.20 -25.87 1.63
C ILE A 9 13.82 -25.48 2.15
N ILE A 10 13.24 -26.30 3.05
CA ILE A 10 11.93 -26.02 3.64
C ILE A 10 11.98 -24.71 4.45
N LEU A 11 13.04 -24.51 5.24
CA LEU A 11 13.24 -23.27 5.99
C LEU A 11 13.34 -22.06 5.06
N TYR A 12 14.13 -22.15 3.99
CA TYR A 12 14.31 -21.09 3.01
C TYR A 12 12.99 -20.71 2.32
N LEU A 13 12.24 -21.71 1.85
CA LEU A 13 10.91 -21.48 1.26
C LEU A 13 9.93 -20.87 2.27
N GLY A 14 9.95 -21.35 3.51
CA GLY A 14 9.14 -20.80 4.60
C GLY A 14 9.45 -19.33 4.87
N VAL A 15 10.73 -18.96 4.92
CA VAL A 15 11.17 -17.57 5.12
C VAL A 15 10.74 -16.69 3.95
N ILE A 16 10.89 -17.13 2.70
CA ILE A 16 10.46 -16.36 1.53
C ILE A 16 8.95 -16.12 1.54
N LEU A 17 8.16 -17.17 1.82
CA LEU A 17 6.71 -17.06 1.89
C LEU A 17 6.28 -16.13 3.04
N PHE A 18 6.95 -16.22 4.19
CA PHE A 18 6.69 -15.33 5.32
C PHE A 18 6.99 -13.88 4.97
N VAL A 19 8.19 -13.59 4.46
CA VAL A 19 8.59 -12.23 4.08
C VAL A 19 7.67 -11.68 2.98
N GLY A 20 7.35 -12.49 1.98
CA GLY A 20 6.45 -12.10 0.89
C GLY A 20 5.05 -11.76 1.38
N THR A 21 4.45 -12.60 2.22
CA THR A 21 3.11 -12.34 2.78
C THR A 21 3.10 -11.13 3.70
N THR A 22 4.12 -10.96 4.55
CA THR A 22 4.26 -9.76 5.39
C THR A 22 4.43 -8.50 4.55
N PHE A 23 5.25 -8.54 3.50
CA PHE A 23 5.48 -7.40 2.62
C PHE A 23 4.20 -6.99 1.88
N VAL A 24 3.47 -7.95 1.30
CA VAL A 24 2.18 -7.69 0.64
C VAL A 24 1.19 -7.07 1.62
N LYS A 25 1.12 -7.63 2.84
CA LYS A 25 0.26 -7.07 3.88
C LYS A 25 0.63 -5.63 4.20
N ILE A 26 1.89 -5.34 4.54
CA ILE A 26 2.32 -3.98 4.85
C ILE A 26 2.00 -3.03 3.68
N SER A 27 2.27 -3.46 2.45
CA SER A 27 2.01 -2.68 1.25
C SER A 27 0.52 -2.33 1.10
N LEU A 28 -0.38 -3.30 1.33
CA LEU A 28 -1.83 -3.07 1.26
C LEU A 28 -2.34 -2.10 2.34
N PHE A 29 -1.76 -2.13 3.53
CA PHE A 29 -2.21 -1.32 4.67
C PHE A 29 -1.50 0.03 4.83
N ALA A 30 -0.36 0.24 4.16
CA ALA A 30 0.46 1.45 4.28
C ALA A 30 0.55 2.27 2.97
N MET A 31 -0.08 1.82 1.89
CA MET A 31 0.01 2.49 0.58
C MET A 31 -0.46 3.95 0.63
N ASP A 32 -1.51 4.23 1.39
CA ASP A 32 -2.04 5.58 1.58
C ASP A 32 -1.06 6.50 2.30
N LYS A 33 -0.44 6.01 3.38
CA LYS A 33 0.61 6.74 4.10
C LYS A 33 1.84 6.95 3.23
N LEU A 34 2.21 5.98 2.40
CA LEU A 34 3.28 6.11 1.42
C LEU A 34 2.95 7.18 0.38
N ALA A 35 1.71 7.21 -0.13
CA ALA A 35 1.26 8.22 -1.08
C ALA A 35 1.32 9.64 -0.48
N VAL A 36 0.86 9.80 0.76
CA VAL A 36 0.98 11.06 1.51
C VAL A 36 2.45 11.44 1.68
N PHE A 37 3.30 10.49 2.07
CA PHE A 37 4.74 10.73 2.23
C PHE A 37 5.38 11.24 0.94
N ILE A 38 5.16 10.56 -0.20
CA ILE A 38 5.73 10.93 -1.49
C ILE A 38 5.22 12.29 -1.95
N ALA A 39 3.92 12.54 -1.83
CA ALA A 39 3.33 13.82 -2.21
C ALA A 39 3.91 14.96 -1.38
N SER A 40 3.95 14.81 -0.05
CA SER A 40 4.52 15.81 0.85
C SER A 40 5.99 16.04 0.59
N TRP A 41 6.77 14.98 0.38
CA TRP A 41 8.16 15.09 -0.03
C TRP A 41 8.30 15.91 -1.32
N TYR A 42 7.55 15.58 -2.37
CA TYR A 42 7.63 16.26 -3.67
C TYR A 42 7.35 17.76 -3.55
N TYR A 43 6.27 18.14 -2.86
CA TYR A 43 5.90 19.54 -2.67
C TYR A 43 6.91 20.28 -1.78
N THR A 44 7.30 19.70 -0.65
CA THR A 44 8.28 20.34 0.24
C THR A 44 9.62 20.52 -0.46
N HIS A 45 10.08 19.53 -1.21
CA HIS A 45 11.33 19.60 -1.96
C HIS A 45 11.35 20.79 -2.93
N HIS A 46 10.35 20.88 -3.80
CA HIS A 46 10.32 21.89 -4.87
C HIS A 46 9.99 23.30 -4.38
N TYR A 47 9.12 23.43 -3.38
CA TYR A 47 8.60 24.74 -2.98
C TYR A 47 9.30 25.34 -1.75
N PHE A 48 9.91 24.52 -0.89
CA PHE A 48 10.52 24.96 0.36
C PHE A 48 11.99 24.56 0.48
N SER A 49 12.32 23.27 0.49
CA SER A 49 13.63 22.77 0.89
C SER A 49 14.77 23.31 0.03
N ILE A 50 14.63 23.31 -1.29
CA ILE A 50 15.67 23.82 -2.21
C ILE A 50 15.84 25.34 -2.17
N LYS A 51 14.84 26.07 -1.65
CA LYS A 51 14.89 27.54 -1.56
C LYS A 51 15.51 28.01 -0.25
N PHE A 52 15.31 27.25 0.83
CA PHE A 52 15.76 27.62 2.18
C PHE A 52 17.04 26.90 2.62
N SER A 53 17.45 25.84 1.94
CA SER A 53 18.57 24.99 2.36
C SER A 53 19.43 24.57 1.17
N SER A 54 20.66 24.15 1.46
CA SER A 54 21.59 23.62 0.47
C SER A 54 22.23 22.32 0.97
N GLY A 55 22.76 21.52 0.04
CA GLY A 55 23.36 20.22 0.35
C GLY A 55 22.37 19.27 1.06
N TYR A 56 22.86 18.54 2.06
CA TYR A 56 22.06 17.54 2.77
C TYR A 56 20.91 18.11 3.60
N ALA A 57 20.95 19.40 3.96
CA ALA A 57 19.88 20.04 4.72
C ALA A 57 18.56 20.10 3.94
N VAL A 58 18.61 20.07 2.59
CA VAL A 58 17.40 19.99 1.74
C VAL A 58 16.62 18.71 2.06
N TYR A 59 17.30 17.56 2.07
CA TYR A 59 16.66 16.26 2.34
C TYR A 59 16.20 16.09 3.78
N PHE A 60 16.81 16.80 4.73
CA PHE A 60 16.34 16.81 6.11
C PHE A 60 14.93 17.39 6.22
N TRP A 61 14.68 18.55 5.60
CA TRP A 61 13.36 19.20 5.62
C TRP A 61 12.30 18.39 4.90
N ASP A 62 12.68 17.77 3.79
CA ASP A 62 11.86 16.83 3.01
C ASP A 62 11.32 15.68 3.86
N ILE A 63 12.22 14.96 4.54
CA ILE A 63 11.87 13.81 5.39
C ILE A 63 11.02 14.27 6.57
N LEU A 64 11.42 15.38 7.22
CA LEU A 64 10.71 15.92 8.38
C LEU A 64 9.26 16.29 8.03
N ALA A 65 9.06 17.01 6.92
CA ALA A 65 7.73 17.41 6.47
C ALA A 65 6.88 16.21 6.05
N ALA A 66 7.47 15.23 5.37
CA ALA A 66 6.76 14.03 4.95
C ALA A 66 6.29 13.18 6.15
N ILE A 67 7.14 13.01 7.17
CA ILE A 67 6.75 12.33 8.42
C ILE A 67 5.62 13.10 9.13
N ALA A 68 5.77 14.42 9.27
CA ALA A 68 4.74 15.25 9.89
C ALA A 68 3.39 15.14 9.15
N ALA A 69 3.40 15.15 7.83
CA ALA A 69 2.21 15.00 7.02
C ALA A 69 1.53 13.63 7.18
N VAL A 70 2.29 12.54 7.26
CA VAL A 70 1.73 11.19 7.51
C VAL A 70 1.07 11.10 8.89
N VAL A 71 1.67 11.70 9.92
CA VAL A 71 1.07 11.77 11.26
C VAL A 71 -0.22 12.57 11.22
N LEU A 72 -0.19 13.78 10.64
CA LEU A 72 -1.37 14.63 10.50
C LEU A 72 -2.49 13.94 9.72
N TYR A 73 -2.17 13.29 8.60
CA TYR A 73 -3.10 12.50 7.82
C TYR A 73 -3.77 11.41 8.68
N SER A 74 -2.97 10.66 9.45
CA SER A 74 -3.50 9.56 10.28
C SER A 74 -4.47 10.07 11.35
N VAL A 75 -4.14 11.20 11.99
CA VAL A 75 -5.01 11.85 12.98
C VAL A 75 -6.29 12.38 12.33
N LEU A 76 -6.18 13.10 11.21
CA LEU A 76 -7.33 13.65 10.49
C LEU A 76 -8.27 12.56 10.00
N PHE A 77 -7.72 11.48 9.44
CA PHE A 77 -8.50 10.35 8.98
C PHE A 77 -9.30 9.72 10.14
N LYS A 78 -8.65 9.50 11.30
CA LYS A 78 -9.33 9.00 12.49
C LYS A 78 -10.46 9.94 12.93
N LEU A 79 -10.19 11.25 13.04
CA LEU A 79 -11.20 12.23 13.44
C LEU A 79 -12.41 12.27 12.48
N ILE A 80 -12.19 12.14 11.17
CA ILE A 80 -13.27 12.06 10.18
C ILE A 80 -14.07 10.78 10.37
N HIS A 81 -13.40 9.65 10.61
CA HIS A 81 -14.07 8.37 10.83
C HIS A 81 -14.93 8.38 12.09
N ASP A 82 -14.39 8.90 13.19
CA ASP A 82 -15.09 8.97 14.48
C ASP A 82 -16.30 9.91 14.43
N LYS A 83 -16.16 11.09 13.79
CA LYS A 83 -17.24 12.09 13.71
C LYS A 83 -18.26 11.81 12.62
N PHE A 84 -17.81 11.28 11.49
CA PHE A 84 -18.63 11.07 10.29
C PHE A 84 -18.51 9.62 9.83
N VAL A 85 -18.97 8.68 10.67
CA VAL A 85 -18.83 7.22 10.48
C VAL A 85 -19.12 6.75 9.06
N LEU A 86 -20.20 7.21 8.42
CA LEU A 86 -20.53 6.83 7.05
C LEU A 86 -19.48 7.32 6.04
N ILE A 87 -19.07 8.59 6.15
CA ILE A 87 -18.07 9.21 5.26
C ILE A 87 -16.71 8.55 5.48
N GLY A 88 -16.33 8.32 6.73
CA GLY A 88 -15.09 7.61 7.09
C GLY A 88 -15.04 6.21 6.49
N LYS A 89 -16.14 5.46 6.56
CA LYS A 89 -16.24 4.12 5.95
C LYS A 89 -16.10 4.14 4.43
N ILE A 90 -16.75 5.08 3.75
CA ILE A 90 -16.65 5.24 2.29
C ILE A 90 -15.22 5.63 1.90
N LEU A 91 -14.61 6.54 2.64
CA LEU A 91 -13.23 6.95 2.43
C LEU A 91 -12.27 5.77 2.65
N ASN A 92 -12.46 5.00 3.73
CA ASN A 92 -11.67 3.81 4.00
C ASN A 92 -11.80 2.76 2.89
N LEU A 93 -13.01 2.56 2.35
CA LEU A 93 -13.26 1.65 1.24
C LEU A 93 -12.52 2.12 -0.02
N ALA A 94 -12.62 3.40 -0.36
CA ALA A 94 -11.92 3.98 -1.51
C ALA A 94 -10.39 3.80 -1.39
N ILE A 95 -9.83 4.12 -0.22
CA ILE A 95 -8.39 3.95 0.02
C ILE A 95 -8.00 2.47 -0.09
N SER A 96 -8.80 1.57 0.46
CA SER A 96 -8.54 0.12 0.38
C SER A 96 -8.59 -0.38 -1.07
N PHE A 97 -9.50 0.16 -1.89
CA PHE A 97 -9.57 -0.14 -3.31
C PHE A 97 -8.32 0.31 -4.07
N PHE A 98 -7.91 1.57 -3.92
CA PHE A 98 -6.71 2.07 -4.58
C PHE A 98 -5.45 1.35 -4.10
N SER A 99 -5.34 1.07 -2.80
CA SER A 99 -4.21 0.32 -2.24
C SER A 99 -4.12 -1.09 -2.84
N SER A 100 -5.24 -1.82 -2.89
CA SER A 100 -5.31 -3.13 -3.52
C SER A 100 -5.00 -3.09 -5.01
N MET A 101 -5.52 -2.09 -5.73
CA MET A 101 -5.24 -1.91 -7.15
C MET A 101 -3.75 -1.68 -7.40
N THR A 102 -3.11 -0.76 -6.68
CA THR A 102 -1.68 -0.48 -6.85
C THR A 102 -0.82 -1.69 -6.53
N VAL A 103 -1.06 -2.36 -5.41
CA VAL A 103 -0.29 -3.57 -5.04
C VAL A 103 -0.51 -4.68 -6.05
N TYR A 104 -1.75 -4.91 -6.49
CA TYR A 104 -2.07 -5.91 -7.52
C TYR A 104 -1.31 -5.63 -8.82
N CYS A 105 -1.39 -4.41 -9.33
CA CYS A 105 -0.73 -4.02 -10.58
C CYS A 105 0.79 -4.15 -10.48
N ILE A 106 1.41 -3.74 -9.37
CA ILE A 106 2.86 -3.88 -9.16
C ILE A 106 3.26 -5.37 -9.16
N LEU A 107 2.51 -6.22 -8.45
CA LEU A 107 2.82 -7.64 -8.38
C LEU A 107 2.67 -8.33 -9.73
N VAL A 108 1.58 -8.06 -10.44
CA VAL A 108 1.32 -8.63 -11.76
C VAL A 108 2.37 -8.18 -12.77
N HIS A 109 2.66 -6.87 -12.80
CA HIS A 109 3.63 -6.29 -13.71
C HIS A 109 5.04 -6.80 -13.44
N GLY A 110 5.49 -6.78 -12.18
CA GLY A 110 6.86 -7.14 -11.81
C GLY A 110 7.14 -8.64 -11.80
N PHE A 111 6.20 -9.46 -11.34
CA PHE A 111 6.47 -10.88 -11.07
C PHE A 111 5.81 -11.86 -12.05
N ILE A 112 4.73 -11.45 -12.73
CA ILE A 112 3.93 -12.37 -13.54
C ILE A 112 4.11 -12.10 -15.03
N THR A 113 3.92 -10.84 -15.45
CA THR A 113 3.94 -10.47 -16.86
C THR A 113 5.33 -9.99 -17.32
N ASN A 114 6.30 -9.90 -16.40
CA ASN A 114 7.66 -9.41 -16.66
C ASN A 114 7.63 -8.08 -17.43
N GLU A 115 6.98 -7.08 -16.83
CA GLU A 115 6.87 -5.70 -17.28
C GLU A 115 6.00 -5.48 -18.54
N LYS A 116 5.23 -6.49 -18.97
CA LYS A 116 4.42 -6.40 -20.20
C LYS A 116 2.98 -5.93 -19.99
N SER A 117 2.41 -6.17 -18.81
CA SER A 117 1.01 -5.83 -18.52
C SER A 117 0.77 -5.65 -17.02
N TYR A 118 -0.12 -4.73 -16.65
CA TYR A 118 -0.56 -4.54 -15.26
C TYR A 118 -1.69 -5.48 -14.85
N PHE A 119 -2.29 -6.20 -15.80
CA PHE A 119 -3.38 -7.14 -15.58
C PHE A 119 -2.97 -8.56 -15.97
N LEU A 120 -3.50 -9.53 -15.23
CA LEU A 120 -3.35 -10.94 -15.57
C LEU A 120 -4.01 -11.20 -16.92
N PRO A 121 -3.35 -11.90 -17.86
CA PRO A 121 -3.94 -12.28 -19.14
C PRO A 121 -4.83 -13.52 -18.98
N LEU A 122 -5.98 -13.35 -18.31
CA LEU A 122 -6.93 -14.43 -18.01
C LEU A 122 -7.83 -14.75 -19.20
N LEU A 123 -8.16 -13.73 -20.01
CA LEU A 123 -9.06 -13.84 -21.16
C LEU A 123 -8.43 -13.18 -22.39
N ASN A 124 -8.76 -13.70 -23.58
CA ASN A 124 -8.26 -13.16 -24.86
C ASN A 124 -8.96 -11.86 -25.29
N ASN A 125 -10.13 -11.55 -24.74
CA ASN A 125 -10.82 -10.28 -24.99
C ASN A 125 -10.36 -9.24 -23.97
N ASP A 126 -9.80 -8.12 -24.44
CA ASP A 126 -9.19 -7.10 -23.57
C ASP A 126 -10.17 -6.53 -22.54
N LEU A 127 -11.39 -6.17 -22.96
CA LEU A 127 -12.39 -5.58 -22.07
C LEU A 127 -12.84 -6.60 -21.02
N ALA A 128 -13.16 -7.82 -21.44
CA ALA A 128 -13.55 -8.88 -20.51
C ALA A 128 -12.42 -9.20 -19.52
N ASN A 129 -11.16 -9.21 -20.00
CA ASN A 129 -10.00 -9.43 -19.15
C ASN A 129 -9.85 -8.33 -18.09
N GLN A 130 -10.00 -7.06 -18.47
CA GLN A 130 -9.98 -5.94 -17.53
C GLN A 130 -11.09 -6.06 -16.49
N VAL A 131 -12.32 -6.38 -16.91
CA VAL A 131 -13.46 -6.55 -15.99
C VAL A 131 -13.16 -7.64 -14.95
N VAL A 132 -12.65 -8.80 -15.37
CA VAL A 132 -12.30 -9.88 -14.44
C VAL A 132 -11.21 -9.44 -13.46
N ASN A 133 -10.17 -8.73 -13.93
CA ASN A 133 -9.12 -8.21 -13.05
C ASN A 133 -9.67 -7.20 -12.02
N TYR A 134 -10.57 -6.30 -12.43
CA TYR A 134 -11.22 -5.37 -11.49
C TYR A 134 -12.13 -6.08 -10.47
N ILE A 135 -12.78 -7.18 -10.84
CA ILE A 135 -13.52 -8.02 -9.90
C ILE A 135 -12.56 -8.60 -8.84
N ILE A 136 -11.41 -9.14 -9.26
CA ILE A 136 -10.39 -9.67 -8.35
C ILE A 136 -9.90 -8.57 -7.38
N ILE A 137 -9.54 -7.40 -7.91
CA ILE A 137 -9.09 -6.25 -7.10
C ILE A 137 -10.16 -5.83 -6.09
N SER A 138 -11.43 -5.82 -6.50
CA SER A 138 -12.55 -5.48 -5.62
C SER A 138 -12.76 -6.49 -4.49
N ILE A 139 -12.58 -7.79 -4.76
CA ILE A 139 -12.63 -8.82 -3.71
C ILE A 139 -11.51 -8.59 -2.69
N ILE A 140 -10.29 -8.35 -3.16
CA ILE A 140 -9.13 -8.07 -2.30
C ILE A 140 -9.37 -6.80 -1.47
N SER A 141 -9.88 -5.72 -2.09
CA SER A 141 -10.12 -4.45 -1.41
C SER A 141 -11.17 -4.57 -0.30
N LEU A 142 -12.21 -5.38 -0.46
CA LEU A 142 -13.21 -5.62 0.59
C LEU A 142 -12.60 -6.32 1.80
N VAL A 143 -11.69 -7.28 1.60
CA VAL A 143 -10.97 -7.96 2.69
C VAL A 143 -10.08 -6.96 3.43
N VAL A 144 -9.32 -6.13 2.69
CA VAL A 144 -8.46 -5.09 3.26
C VAL A 144 -9.29 -4.07 4.04
N TRP A 145 -10.38 -3.57 3.46
CA TRP A 145 -11.28 -2.60 4.07
C TRP A 145 -11.82 -3.09 5.41
N LYS A 146 -12.39 -4.30 5.44
CA LYS A 146 -12.92 -4.89 6.68
C LYS A 146 -11.84 -4.95 7.76
N ARG A 147 -10.64 -5.40 7.40
CA ARG A 147 -9.54 -5.50 8.36
C ARG A 147 -9.08 -4.12 8.86
N ARG A 148 -9.12 -3.09 8.01
CA ARG A 148 -8.83 -1.70 8.41
C ARG A 148 -9.88 -1.15 9.37
N GLU A 149 -11.16 -1.43 9.13
CA GLU A 149 -12.24 -1.06 10.05
C GLU A 149 -12.05 -1.69 11.43
N ASP A 150 -11.71 -2.98 11.50
CA ASP A 150 -11.47 -3.67 12.77
C ASP A 150 -10.38 -2.97 13.59
N TYR A 151 -9.27 -2.55 12.94
CA TYR A 151 -8.18 -1.83 13.60
C TYR A 151 -8.60 -0.44 14.11
N LEU A 152 -9.44 0.28 13.39
CA LEU A 152 -9.93 1.59 13.83
C LEU A 152 -10.80 1.46 15.08
N ILE A 153 -11.65 0.42 15.14
CA ILE A 153 -12.52 0.12 16.28
C ILE A 153 -11.72 -0.36 17.50
N GLU A 154 -10.67 -1.17 17.30
CA GLU A 154 -9.78 -1.61 18.38
C GLU A 154 -9.03 -0.45 19.04
N MET A 155 -8.69 0.61 18.29
CA MET A 155 -8.03 1.80 18.83
C MET A 155 -8.92 2.70 19.70
N ASP A 156 -10.22 2.41 19.77
CA ASP A 156 -11.19 3.16 20.58
C ASP A 156 -11.52 2.46 21.92
N LYS A 157 -11.03 1.24 22.13
CA LYS A 157 -11.17 0.48 23.39
C LYS A 157 -9.95 0.66 24.28
#